data_AF-A0A2T0TEF4-F1
#
_entry.id   AF-A0A2T0TEF4-F1
#
_cell.length_a   1.000
_cell.length_b   1.000
_cell.length_c   1.000
_cell.angle_alpha   90.00
_cell.angle_beta   90.00
_cell.angle_gamma   90.00
#
_symmetry.space_group_name_H-M   'P 1'
#
loop_
_entity.id
_entity.type
_entity.pdbx_description
1 polymer ?
#
loop_
_entity_poly.entity_id
_entity_poly.type
_entity_poly.pdbx_seq_one_letter_code
_entity_poly.pdbx_strand_id
1 'polypeptide(L)'
;MRPDLDLPALREEFDVSLTALREALEVLSAKGIIDARQERGTFVTPRSSWNVLDGDVTRWRSAGPVDVELLEDLGEVRSIAVPALDVVTSEVVNGVSS
;
A
#
# COMPACT_ATOMS: atom_id res chain seq x y z
N MET A 1 -5.99 -25.39 -8.08
CA MET A 1 -6.35 -23.96 -7.89
C MET A 1 -5.68 -23.20 -9.02
N ARG A 2 -6.35 -22.29 -9.73
CA ARG A 2 -5.70 -21.43 -10.74
C ARG A 2 -5.17 -20.15 -10.06
N PRO A 3 -4.05 -19.57 -10.53
CA PRO A 3 -3.64 -18.24 -10.11
C PRO A 3 -4.67 -17.20 -10.55
N ASP A 4 -4.84 -16.15 -9.75
CA ASP A 4 -5.68 -15.00 -10.13
C ASP A 4 -5.00 -14.16 -11.21
N LEU A 5 -3.65 -14.21 -11.29
CA LEU A 5 -2.84 -13.49 -12.28
C LEU A 5 -2.13 -14.47 -13.24
N ASP A 6 -2.46 -14.39 -14.52
CA ASP A 6 -1.81 -15.14 -15.61
C ASP A 6 -0.65 -14.30 -16.19
N LEU A 7 0.56 -14.53 -15.67
CA LEU A 7 1.73 -13.72 -16.01
C LEU A 7 2.09 -13.73 -17.51
N PRO A 8 2.06 -14.87 -18.22
CA PRO A 8 2.19 -14.87 -19.68
C PRO A 8 1.18 -13.98 -20.41
N ALA A 9 -0.11 -14.07 -20.05
CA ALA A 9 -1.15 -13.26 -20.66
C ALA A 9 -0.95 -11.76 -20.40
N LEU A 10 -0.55 -11.38 -19.18
CA LEU A 10 -0.24 -10.00 -18.84
C LEU A 10 0.94 -9.42 -19.64
N ARG A 11 1.97 -10.24 -19.93
CA ARG A 11 3.09 -9.78 -20.77
C ARG A 11 2.65 -9.46 -22.18
N GLU A 12 1.76 -10.28 -22.74
CA GLU A 12 1.20 -10.10 -24.07
C GLU A 12 0.24 -8.90 -24.10
N GLU A 13 -0.65 -8.78 -23.11
CA GLU A 13 -1.63 -7.71 -23.01
C GLU A 13 -0.98 -6.32 -22.89
N PHE A 14 0.08 -6.21 -22.08
CA PHE A 14 0.78 -4.94 -21.85
C PHE A 14 2.01 -4.73 -22.75
N ASP A 15 2.35 -5.68 -23.63
CA ASP A 15 3.55 -5.67 -24.48
C ASP A 15 4.84 -5.35 -23.71
N VAL A 16 5.06 -6.05 -22.59
CA VAL A 16 6.20 -5.79 -21.68
C VAL A 16 7.21 -6.94 -21.64
N SER A 17 8.46 -6.56 -21.36
CA SER A 17 9.53 -7.54 -21.11
C SER A 17 9.30 -8.33 -19.82
N LEU A 18 9.90 -9.52 -19.72
CA LEU A 18 9.84 -10.32 -18.49
C LEU A 18 10.45 -9.59 -17.30
N THR A 19 11.55 -8.87 -17.53
CA THR A 19 12.22 -8.07 -16.48
C THR A 19 11.30 -6.98 -15.98
N ALA A 20 10.71 -6.17 -16.86
CA ALA A 20 9.78 -5.12 -16.47
C ALA A 20 8.57 -5.66 -15.70
N LEU A 21 8.03 -6.82 -16.12
CA LEU A 21 6.96 -7.47 -15.37
C LEU A 21 7.42 -7.88 -13.97
N ARG A 22 8.61 -8.47 -13.82
CA ARG A 22 9.12 -8.87 -12.49
C ARG A 22 9.32 -7.69 -11.56
N GLU A 23 9.89 -6.59 -12.05
CA GLU A 23 10.03 -5.35 -11.27
C GLU A 23 8.67 -4.83 -10.81
N ALA A 24 7.68 -4.81 -11.70
CA ALA A 24 6.32 -4.39 -11.35
C ALA A 24 5.71 -5.30 -10.28
N LEU A 25 5.88 -6.62 -10.40
CA LEU A 25 5.41 -7.58 -9.40
C LEU A 25 6.12 -7.40 -8.05
N GLU A 26 7.43 -7.12 -8.04
CA GLU A 26 8.16 -6.83 -6.80
C GLU A 26 7.64 -5.58 -6.11
N VAL A 27 7.39 -4.49 -6.87
CA VAL A 27 6.80 -3.26 -6.33
C VAL A 27 5.41 -3.52 -5.75
N LEU A 28 4.56 -4.27 -6.47
CA LEU A 28 3.21 -4.60 -6.00
C LEU A 28 3.24 -5.52 -4.77
N SER A 29 4.22 -6.43 -4.69
CA SER A 29 4.43 -7.30 -3.54
C SER A 29 4.89 -6.51 -2.31
N ALA A 30 5.82 -5.57 -2.48
CA ALA A 30 6.28 -4.68 -1.41
C ALA A 30 5.15 -3.78 -0.85
N LYS A 31 4.17 -3.41 -1.70
CA LYS A 31 2.95 -2.70 -1.29
C LYS A 31 1.89 -3.62 -0.65
N GLY A 32 2.14 -4.92 -0.61
CA GLY A 32 1.23 -5.93 -0.07
C GLY A 32 0.03 -6.23 -0.97
N ILE A 33 0.04 -5.80 -2.24
CA ILE A 33 -1.09 -5.92 -3.18
C ILE A 33 -1.17 -7.31 -3.80
N ILE A 34 -0.02 -7.96 -3.98
CA ILE A 34 0.06 -9.31 -4.50
C ILE A 34 0.93 -10.19 -3.60
N ASP A 35 0.70 -11.49 -3.65
CA ASP A 35 1.56 -12.51 -3.05
C ASP A 35 1.72 -13.67 -4.05
N ALA A 36 2.77 -14.47 -3.87
CA ALA A 36 3.07 -15.63 -4.72
C ALA A 36 3.31 -16.87 -3.85
N ARG A 37 2.56 -17.95 -4.09
CA ARG A 37 2.70 -19.21 -3.35
C ARG A 37 2.89 -20.41 -4.25
N GLN A 38 3.68 -21.38 -3.79
CA GLN A 38 4.16 -22.54 -4.58
C GLN A 38 3.03 -23.43 -5.16
N GLU A 39 1.77 -23.25 -4.73
CA GLU A 39 0.62 -24.02 -5.22
C GLU A 39 -0.51 -23.14 -5.78
N ARG A 40 -0.47 -21.83 -5.49
CA ARG A 40 -1.51 -20.86 -5.89
C ARG A 40 -1.08 -20.01 -7.07
N GLY A 41 0.23 -19.91 -7.31
CA GLY A 41 0.81 -18.92 -8.21
C GLY A 41 0.70 -17.51 -7.62
N THR A 42 0.74 -16.50 -8.49
CA THR A 42 0.59 -15.09 -8.09
C THR A 42 -0.88 -14.71 -7.99
N PHE A 43 -1.27 -14.05 -6.91
CA PHE A 43 -2.64 -13.65 -6.65
C PHE A 43 -2.71 -12.28 -5.98
N VAL A 44 -3.87 -11.63 -6.09
CA VAL A 44 -4.14 -10.35 -5.43
C VAL A 44 -4.56 -10.64 -3.99
N THR A 45 -3.95 -9.93 -3.04
CA THR A 45 -4.27 -10.06 -1.62
C THR A 45 -5.55 -9.28 -1.27
N PRO A 46 -6.21 -9.59 -0.14
CA PRO A 46 -7.28 -8.76 0.38
C PRO A 46 -6.82 -7.31 0.60
N ARG A 47 -7.71 -6.33 0.38
CA ARG A 47 -7.38 -4.89 0.56
C ARG A 47 -6.87 -4.55 1.96
N SER A 48 -7.33 -5.25 2.98
CA SER A 48 -6.86 -5.11 4.37
C SER A 48 -5.39 -5.54 4.58
N SER A 49 -4.79 -6.24 3.63
CA SER A 49 -3.35 -6.60 3.66
C SER A 49 -2.47 -5.60 2.92
N TRP A 50 -3.06 -4.61 2.23
CA TRP A 50 -2.30 -3.62 1.48
C TRP A 50 -1.65 -2.63 2.44
N ASN A 51 -0.44 -2.19 2.13
CA ASN A 51 0.26 -1.20 2.94
C ASN A 51 -0.42 0.16 2.79
N VAL A 52 -1.34 0.50 3.69
CA VAL A 52 -2.06 1.78 3.69
C VAL A 52 -1.12 2.97 3.91
N LEU A 53 0.02 2.79 4.54
CA LEU A 53 1.00 3.87 4.74
C LEU A 53 1.78 4.20 3.46
N ASP A 54 1.70 3.35 2.44
CA ASP A 54 2.24 3.64 1.12
C ASP A 54 1.39 4.70 0.41
N GLY A 55 2.04 5.77 -0.06
CA GLY A 55 1.37 6.92 -0.66
C GLY A 55 0.60 6.58 -1.95
N ASP A 56 1.10 5.65 -2.76
CA ASP A 56 0.41 5.22 -3.98
C ASP A 56 -0.84 4.42 -3.63
N VAL A 57 -0.73 3.50 -2.65
CA VAL A 57 -1.85 2.68 -2.18
C VAL A 57 -2.98 3.54 -1.61
N THR A 58 -2.64 4.50 -0.73
CA THR A 58 -3.63 5.45 -0.20
C THR A 58 -4.27 6.27 -1.31
N ARG A 59 -3.49 6.76 -2.26
CA ARG A 59 -4.01 7.52 -3.41
C ARG A 59 -4.98 6.68 -4.25
N TRP A 60 -4.65 5.43 -4.53
CA TRP A 60 -5.52 4.55 -5.33
C TRP A 60 -6.79 4.16 -4.58
N ARG A 61 -6.73 3.86 -3.28
CA ARG A 61 -7.92 3.56 -2.46
C ARG A 61 -8.83 4.77 -2.31
N SER A 62 -8.28 5.98 -2.22
CA SER A 62 -9.07 7.22 -2.10
C SER A 62 -9.63 7.77 -3.43
N ALA A 63 -9.18 7.26 -4.58
CA ALA A 63 -9.70 7.66 -5.89
C ALA A 63 -11.07 7.06 -6.22
N GLY A 64 -11.55 6.09 -5.42
CA GLY A 64 -12.82 5.40 -5.61
C GLY A 64 -13.96 5.91 -4.71
N PRO A 65 -15.05 5.13 -4.59
CA PRO A 65 -16.07 5.33 -3.57
C PRO A 65 -15.47 5.36 -2.16
N VAL A 66 -16.18 5.96 -1.21
CA VAL A 66 -15.74 6.03 0.19
C VAL A 66 -15.42 4.63 0.70
N ASP A 67 -14.14 4.43 1.00
CA ASP A 67 -13.59 3.19 1.55
C ASP A 67 -13.57 3.32 3.08
N VAL A 68 -14.55 2.70 3.75
CA VAL A 68 -14.72 2.81 5.20
C VAL A 68 -13.55 2.17 5.93
N GLU A 69 -13.04 1.02 5.45
CA GLU A 69 -11.86 0.36 6.03
C GLU A 69 -10.65 1.29 5.95
N LEU A 70 -10.46 2.02 4.84
CA LEU A 70 -9.37 3.00 4.73
C LEU A 70 -9.49 4.12 5.78
N LEU A 71 -10.70 4.61 6.03
CA LEU A 71 -10.93 5.67 7.02
C LEU A 71 -10.66 5.18 8.44
N GLU A 72 -10.99 3.93 8.74
CA GLU A 72 -10.69 3.28 10.02
C GLU A 72 -9.18 3.10 10.20
N ASP A 73 -8.50 2.51 9.21
CA ASP A 73 -7.04 2.32 9.19
C ASP A 73 -6.29 3.65 9.44
N LEU A 74 -6.67 4.71 8.72
CA LEU A 74 -6.06 6.04 8.85
C LEU A 74 -6.43 6.73 10.17
N GLY A 75 -7.62 6.47 10.70
CA GLY A 75 -8.09 6.98 11.99
C GLY A 75 -7.27 6.44 13.16
N GLU A 76 -6.96 5.13 13.14
CA GLU A 76 -6.13 4.48 14.15
C GLU A 76 -4.72 5.07 14.17
N VAL A 77 -4.07 5.18 13.01
CA VAL A 77 -2.74 5.80 12.87
C VAL A 77 -2.75 7.25 13.36
N ARG A 78 -3.77 8.03 13.00
CA ARG A 78 -3.93 9.42 13.45
C ARG A 78 -3.98 9.52 14.97
N SER A 79 -4.69 8.61 15.63
CA SER A 79 -4.88 8.62 17.09
C SER A 79 -3.57 8.42 17.85
N ILE A 80 -2.60 7.72 17.26
CA ILE A 80 -1.30 7.45 17.87
C ILE A 80 -0.29 8.55 17.51
N ALA A 81 -0.19 8.92 16.22
CA ALA A 81 0.92 9.73 15.72
C ALA A 81 0.72 11.24 15.91
N VAL A 82 -0.50 11.76 15.71
CA VAL A 82 -0.76 13.21 15.73
C VAL A 82 -0.66 13.85 17.12
N PRO A 83 -1.17 13.26 18.23
CA PRO A 83 -1.02 13.89 19.53
C PRO A 83 0.43 14.02 20.00
N ALA A 84 1.32 13.11 19.55
CA ALA A 84 2.76 13.23 19.83
C ALA A 84 3.42 14.39 19.07
N LEU A 85 2.92 14.72 17.87
CA LEU A 85 3.46 15.82 17.06
C LEU A 85 3.11 17.19 17.65
N ASP A 86 1.90 17.35 18.21
CA ASP A 86 1.48 18.59 18.87
C ASP A 86 2.35 18.94 20.08
N VAL A 87 2.70 17.94 20.91
CA VAL A 87 3.60 18.11 22.06
C VAL A 87 4.98 18.60 21.60
N VAL A 88 5.57 17.94 20.60
CA VAL A 88 6.90 18.31 20.09
C VAL A 88 6.90 19.73 19.50
N THR A 89 5.85 20.12 18.76
CA THR A 89 5.74 21.50 18.28
C THR A 89 5.58 22.52 19.40
N SER A 90 4.90 22.17 20.50
CA SER A 90 4.77 23.05 21.66
C SER A 90 6.08 23.22 22.45
N GLU A 91 6.96 22.21 22.46
CA GLU A 91 8.28 22.28 23.10
C GLU A 91 9.29 23.09 22.29
N VAL A 92 9.30 22.94 20.96
CA VAL A 92 10.23 23.69 20.08
C VAL A 92 9.94 25.20 20.11
N VAL A 93 8.67 25.59 20.26
CA VAL A 93 8.31 27.02 20.39
C VAL A 93 8.71 27.60 21.74
N ASN A 94 8.76 26.79 22.81
CA ASN A 94 9.17 27.24 24.15
C ASN A 94 10.69 27.18 24.40
N GLY A 95 11.45 26.44 23.60
CA GLY A 95 12.92 26.32 23.71
C GLY A 95 13.73 27.42 23.00
N VAL A 96 13.09 28.28 22.21
CA VAL A 96 13.74 29.38 21.45
C VAL A 96 13.55 30.76 22.15
N SER A 97 13.09 30.75 23.39
CA SER A 97 13.07 31.93 24.27
C SER A 97 13.91 31.68 25.53
N SER A 98 15.24 31.56 25.38
CA SER A 98 16.20 31.81 26.45
C SER A 98 17.56 32.20 25.93
#